data_AF-A0A316I402-F1
#
_entry.id   AF-A0A316I402-F1
#
_cell.length_a   1.000
_cell.length_b   1.000
_cell.length_c   1.000
_cell.angle_alpha   90.00
_cell.angle_beta   90.00
_cell.angle_gamma   90.00
#
_symmetry.space_group_name_H-M   'P 1'
#
loop_
_entity.id
_entity.type
_entity.pdbx_description
1 polymer ?
#
loop_
_entity_poly.entity_id
_entity_poly.type
_entity_poly.pdbx_seq_one_letter_code
_entity_poly.pdbx_strand_id
1 'polypeptide(L)'
;MLLLAGVLLSACQQEPPPQPPSPSSANGYGATERAFVELAIATDEQALKLVELAGRPELVENRRAELVALRKLLDAPYVNHHAGHDMPGMPTDAEIQLASTSPDALKQFVHAHLTEQLEVLRSAASAITHPPTAEVVELMQRHRTGELSVR
;
A
#
# COMPACT_ATOMS: atom_id res chain seq x y z
N MET A 1 10.03 -67.80 2.53
CA MET A 1 11.25 -67.03 2.85
C MET A 1 11.48 -66.06 1.70
N LEU A 2 11.21 -64.76 1.91
CA LEU A 2 12.21 -63.66 1.96
C LEU A 2 12.89 -63.43 0.57
N LEU A 3 12.88 -62.25 -0.07
CA LEU A 3 12.90 -60.87 0.44
C LEU A 3 12.38 -59.85 -0.59
N LEU A 4 11.68 -58.83 -0.07
CA LEU A 4 11.53 -57.50 -0.65
C LEU A 4 12.91 -56.83 -0.83
N ALA A 5 13.21 -56.30 -2.01
CA ALA A 5 14.29 -55.34 -2.21
C ALA A 5 13.67 -53.98 -2.55
N GLY A 6 13.54 -53.13 -1.52
CA GLY A 6 13.11 -51.75 -1.65
C GLY A 6 14.20 -50.91 -2.32
N VAL A 7 13.81 -50.21 -3.38
CA VAL A 7 14.64 -49.19 -4.03
C VAL A 7 14.63 -47.94 -3.14
N LEU A 8 15.75 -47.70 -2.45
CA LEU A 8 16.00 -46.46 -1.72
C LEU A 8 16.37 -45.35 -2.72
N LEU A 9 15.40 -44.51 -3.06
CA LEU A 9 15.66 -43.21 -3.70
C LEU A 9 16.26 -42.28 -2.65
N SER A 10 17.59 -42.14 -2.63
CA SER A 10 18.27 -41.04 -1.95
C SER A 10 17.98 -39.75 -2.70
N ALA A 11 16.99 -38.99 -2.22
CA ALA A 11 16.84 -37.59 -2.60
C ALA A 11 18.00 -36.82 -1.95
N CYS A 12 18.90 -36.27 -2.77
CA CYS A 12 19.86 -35.27 -2.32
C CYS A 12 19.08 -34.09 -1.73
N GLN A 13 19.13 -33.94 -0.41
CA GLN A 13 18.76 -32.70 0.28
C GLN A 13 19.77 -31.64 -0.16
N GLN A 14 19.44 -30.93 -1.25
CA GLN A 14 20.19 -29.76 -1.68
C GLN A 14 19.75 -28.61 -0.76
N GLU A 15 20.65 -28.19 0.13
CA GLU A 15 20.42 -27.02 0.97
C GLU A 15 20.14 -25.81 0.07
N PRO A 16 19.11 -24.99 0.37
CA PRO A 16 18.86 -23.77 -0.40
C PRO A 16 20.14 -22.94 -0.43
N PRO A 17 20.52 -22.39 -1.59
CA PRO A 17 21.69 -21.52 -1.66
C PRO A 17 21.53 -20.39 -0.64
N PRO A 18 22.61 -19.99 0.05
CA PRO A 18 22.56 -18.91 1.03
C PRO A 18 21.96 -17.66 0.34
N GLN A 19 20.87 -17.14 0.92
CA GLN A 19 20.29 -15.90 0.44
C GLN A 19 21.36 -14.80 0.51
N PRO A 20 21.55 -14.01 -0.56
CA PRO A 20 22.45 -12.88 -0.50
C PRO A 20 22.00 -11.95 0.63
N PRO A 21 22.93 -11.38 1.41
CA PRO A 21 22.57 -10.44 2.46
C PRO A 21 21.78 -9.31 1.82
N SER A 22 20.55 -9.07 2.30
CA SER A 22 19.80 -7.89 1.91
C SER A 22 20.67 -6.67 2.22
N PRO A 23 20.83 -5.73 1.27
CA PRO A 23 21.59 -4.52 1.55
C PRO A 23 20.96 -3.88 2.78
N SER A 24 21.72 -3.82 3.88
CA SER A 24 21.30 -3.08 5.06
C SER A 24 21.29 -1.62 4.68
N SER A 25 20.11 -1.05 4.54
CA SER A 25 19.96 0.38 4.35
C SER A 25 20.55 1.09 5.55
N ALA A 26 21.58 1.92 5.31
CA ALA A 26 22.36 2.56 6.37
C ALA A 26 21.53 3.44 7.33
N ASN A 27 20.31 3.80 6.93
CA ASN A 27 19.34 4.58 7.70
C ASN A 27 18.05 3.80 8.04
N GLY A 28 17.96 2.50 7.70
CA GLY A 28 16.75 1.70 7.88
C GLY A 28 15.69 1.83 6.77
N TYR A 29 15.90 2.66 5.75
CA TYR A 29 14.97 2.78 4.61
C TYR A 29 15.24 1.68 3.57
N GLY A 30 14.53 0.56 3.65
CA GLY A 30 14.74 -0.63 2.82
C GLY A 30 13.72 -0.81 1.70
N ALA A 31 13.76 -2.01 1.10
CA ALA A 31 12.83 -2.39 0.03
C ALA A 31 11.36 -2.37 0.48
N THR A 32 11.09 -2.73 1.75
CA THR A 32 9.74 -2.68 2.33
C THR A 32 9.23 -1.25 2.42
N GLU A 33 10.04 -0.31 2.93
CA GLU A 33 9.70 1.10 2.99
C GLU A 33 9.49 1.70 1.60
N ARG A 34 10.39 1.39 0.65
CA ARG A 34 10.27 1.84 -0.74
C ARG A 34 8.97 1.35 -1.36
N ALA A 35 8.67 0.05 -1.23
CA ALA A 35 7.44 -0.54 -1.77
C ALA A 35 6.18 0.08 -1.15
N PHE A 36 6.18 0.33 0.16
CA PHE A 36 5.08 1.03 0.82
C PHE A 36 4.92 2.45 0.27
N VAL A 37 6.00 3.23 0.20
CA VAL A 37 5.95 4.63 -0.27
C VAL A 37 5.44 4.71 -1.72
N GLU A 38 5.95 3.86 -2.61
CA GLU A 38 5.52 3.85 -4.02
C GLU A 38 4.05 3.45 -4.19
N LEU A 39 3.61 2.42 -3.44
CA LEU A 39 2.22 1.99 -3.43
C LEU A 39 1.31 3.09 -2.87
N ALA A 40 1.66 3.66 -1.73
CA ALA A 40 0.87 4.71 -1.07
C ALA A 40 0.74 5.95 -1.96
N ILE A 41 1.81 6.37 -2.66
CA ILE A 41 1.75 7.47 -3.63
C ILE A 41 0.76 7.12 -4.75
N ALA A 42 0.87 5.92 -5.34
CA ALA A 42 -0.01 5.51 -6.43
C ALA A 42 -1.49 5.50 -6.01
N THR A 43 -1.79 4.93 -4.84
CA THR A 43 -3.17 4.85 -4.35
C THR A 43 -3.69 6.23 -3.95
N ASP A 44 -2.87 7.09 -3.36
CA ASP A 44 -3.29 8.42 -2.94
C ASP A 44 -3.47 9.39 -4.12
N GLU A 45 -2.65 9.29 -5.17
CA GLU A 45 -2.83 10.05 -6.42
C GLU A 45 -4.16 9.69 -7.10
N GLN A 46 -4.49 8.40 -7.12
CA GLN A 46 -5.74 7.94 -7.70
C GLN A 46 -6.94 8.30 -6.82
N ALA A 47 -6.81 8.16 -5.50
CA ALA A 47 -7.84 8.53 -4.55
C ALA A 47 -8.14 10.04 -4.53
N LEU A 48 -7.14 10.89 -4.80
CA LEU A 48 -7.32 12.33 -4.90
C LEU A 48 -8.40 12.68 -5.94
N LYS A 49 -8.40 12.00 -7.08
CA LYS A 49 -9.43 12.17 -8.14
C LYS A 49 -10.83 11.82 -7.64
N LEU A 50 -10.95 10.78 -6.80
CA LEU A 50 -12.23 10.36 -6.23
C LEU A 50 -12.71 11.35 -5.15
N VAL A 51 -11.85 11.73 -4.20
CA VAL A 51 -12.26 12.56 -3.06
C VAL A 51 -12.52 14.02 -3.44
N GLU A 52 -11.95 14.52 -4.54
CA GLU A 52 -12.31 15.83 -5.10
C GLU A 52 -13.80 15.89 -5.51
N LEU A 53 -14.41 14.77 -5.89
CA LEU A 53 -15.83 14.69 -6.21
C LEU A 53 -16.73 14.78 -4.97
N ALA A 54 -16.21 14.43 -3.78
CA ALA A 54 -16.98 14.37 -2.54
C ALA A 54 -17.39 15.74 -1.98
N GLY A 55 -16.79 16.83 -2.46
CA GLY A 55 -17.08 18.19 -1.98
C GLY A 55 -16.69 18.40 -0.51
N ARG A 56 -15.77 17.58 0.01
CA ARG A 56 -15.26 17.59 1.39
C ARG A 56 -13.80 18.06 1.38
N PRO A 57 -13.52 19.36 1.62
CA PRO A 57 -12.18 19.93 1.50
C PRO A 57 -11.13 19.19 2.34
N GLU A 58 -11.50 18.70 3.51
CA GLU A 58 -10.61 17.98 4.41
C GLU A 58 -10.06 16.69 3.80
N LEU A 59 -10.84 15.96 2.96
CA LEU A 59 -10.35 14.76 2.29
C LEU A 59 -9.25 15.11 1.28
N VAL A 60 -9.45 16.20 0.54
CA VAL A 60 -8.52 16.69 -0.47
C VAL A 60 -7.23 17.20 0.18
N GLU A 61 -7.36 17.97 1.26
CA GLU A 61 -6.24 18.53 2.02
C GLU A 61 -5.39 17.43 2.66
N ASN A 62 -6.02 16.45 3.30
CA ASN A 62 -5.33 15.31 3.89
C ASN A 62 -4.55 14.53 2.84
N ARG A 63 -5.19 14.20 1.71
CA ARG A 63 -4.55 13.44 0.64
C ARG A 63 -3.38 14.20 0.00
N ARG A 64 -3.48 15.52 -0.15
CA ARG A 64 -2.36 16.36 -0.62
C ARG A 64 -1.20 16.42 0.39
N ALA A 65 -1.51 16.54 1.69
CA ALA A 65 -0.50 16.54 2.75
C ALA A 65 0.28 15.22 2.81
N GLU A 66 -0.43 14.10 2.68
CA GLU A 66 0.16 12.75 2.62
C GLU A 66 1.07 12.58 1.42
N LEU A 67 0.62 12.96 0.21
CA LEU A 67 1.44 12.92 -1.00
C LEU A 67 2.72 13.75 -0.87
N VAL A 68 2.66 14.92 -0.23
CA VAL A 68 3.85 15.73 0.05
C VAL A 68 4.79 15.02 1.01
N ALA A 69 4.28 14.37 2.05
CA ALA A 69 5.09 13.64 3.02
C ALA A 69 5.74 12.40 2.40
N LEU A 70 4.97 11.59 1.67
CA LEU A 70 5.44 10.40 0.96
C LEU A 70 6.53 10.74 -0.07
N ARG A 71 6.33 11.78 -0.89
CA ARG A 71 7.31 12.18 -1.91
C ARG A 71 8.65 12.64 -1.32
N LYS A 72 8.67 13.13 -0.07
CA LYS A 72 9.93 13.46 0.63
C LYS A 72 10.73 12.23 1.05
N LEU A 73 10.11 11.04 1.12
CA LEU A 73 10.76 9.79 1.50
C LEU A 73 11.44 9.08 0.31
N LEU A 74 11.13 9.47 -0.92
CA LEU A 74 11.73 8.87 -2.11
C LEU A 74 13.24 9.16 -2.18
N ASP A 75 14.02 8.10 -2.30
CA ASP A 75 15.49 8.09 -2.46
C ASP A 75 15.95 7.99 -3.93
N ALA A 76 14.99 7.79 -4.83
CA ALA A 76 15.16 7.69 -6.27
C ALA A 76 13.91 8.21 -6.98
N PRO A 77 13.98 8.59 -8.26
CA PRO A 77 12.83 9.03 -9.03
C PRO A 77 11.63 8.07 -8.91
N TYR A 78 10.44 8.65 -8.82
CA TYR A 78 9.20 7.88 -8.76
C TYR A 78 8.71 7.53 -10.17
N VAL A 79 8.32 6.27 -10.35
CA VAL A 79 7.58 5.79 -11.51
C VAL A 79 6.38 5.03 -10.98
N ASN A 80 5.18 5.40 -11.42
CA ASN A 80 3.98 4.71 -10.99
C ASN A 80 3.84 3.36 -11.72
N HIS A 81 4.44 2.31 -11.14
CA HIS A 81 4.33 0.93 -11.63
C HIS A 81 2.95 0.31 -11.42
N HIS A 82 2.06 0.99 -10.70
CA HIS A 82 0.71 0.54 -10.40
C HIS A 82 -0.36 1.21 -11.26
N ALA A 83 0.03 2.13 -12.16
CA ALA A 83 -0.90 2.83 -13.03
C ALA A 83 -1.70 1.85 -13.90
N GLY A 84 -3.03 1.96 -13.88
CA GLY A 84 -3.93 1.12 -14.66
C GLY A 84 -4.11 -0.31 -14.12
N HIS A 85 -3.45 -0.69 -13.03
CA HIS A 85 -3.74 -1.94 -12.33
C HIS A 85 -4.96 -1.80 -11.45
N ASP A 86 -5.74 -2.86 -11.31
CA ASP A 86 -6.87 -2.90 -10.39
C ASP A 86 -6.40 -3.50 -9.06
N MET A 87 -6.38 -2.70 -7.99
CA MET A 87 -5.83 -3.09 -6.70
C MET A 87 -6.83 -2.78 -5.57
N PRO A 88 -6.96 -3.66 -4.55
CA PRO A 88 -7.80 -3.38 -3.39
C PRO A 88 -7.48 -2.01 -2.78
N GLY A 89 -8.51 -1.20 -2.57
CA GLY A 89 -8.37 0.14 -2.00
C GLY A 89 -7.83 1.22 -2.94
N MET A 90 -7.62 0.93 -4.23
CA MET A 90 -7.30 1.93 -5.24
C MET A 90 -8.50 2.14 -6.18
N PRO A 91 -9.14 3.32 -6.19
CA PRO A 91 -10.29 3.55 -7.06
C PRO A 91 -9.93 3.43 -8.54
N THR A 92 -10.65 2.61 -9.29
CA THR A 92 -10.46 2.52 -10.74
C THR A 92 -10.97 3.77 -11.46
N ASP A 93 -10.50 4.01 -12.68
CA ASP A 93 -11.05 5.09 -13.51
C ASP A 93 -12.55 4.88 -13.80
N ALA A 94 -13.00 3.63 -13.91
CA ALA A 94 -14.42 3.30 -14.10
C ALA A 94 -15.26 3.62 -12.86
N GLU A 95 -14.76 3.32 -11.67
CA GLU A 95 -15.41 3.67 -10.40
C GLU A 95 -15.47 5.19 -10.20
N ILE A 96 -14.38 5.91 -10.51
CA ILE A 96 -14.36 7.39 -10.45
C ILE A 96 -15.37 7.97 -11.45
N GLN A 97 -15.43 7.44 -12.67
CA GLN A 97 -16.41 7.88 -13.67
C GLN A 97 -17.85 7.65 -13.18
N LEU A 98 -18.14 6.50 -12.56
CA LEU A 98 -19.45 6.24 -11.98
C LEU A 98 -19.74 7.20 -10.81
N ALA A 99 -18.79 7.40 -9.90
CA ALA A 99 -18.90 8.31 -8.76
C ALA A 99 -19.22 9.75 -9.18
N SER A 100 -18.73 10.20 -10.34
CA SER A 100 -19.02 11.55 -10.86
C SER A 100 -20.50 11.79 -11.19
N THR A 101 -21.30 10.72 -11.33
CA THR A 101 -22.73 10.79 -11.70
C THR A 101 -23.65 10.15 -10.67
N SER A 102 -23.10 9.48 -9.66
CA SER A 102 -23.86 8.76 -8.64
C SER A 102 -23.33 9.07 -7.24
N PRO A 103 -24.05 9.89 -6.45
CA PRO A 103 -23.67 10.21 -5.07
C PRO A 103 -23.54 8.97 -4.18
N ASP A 104 -24.37 7.95 -4.39
CA ASP A 104 -24.30 6.70 -3.63
C ASP A 104 -23.03 5.92 -3.96
N ALA A 105 -22.67 5.83 -5.25
CA ALA A 105 -21.43 5.18 -5.68
C ALA A 105 -20.21 5.94 -5.15
N LEU A 106 -20.23 7.27 -5.21
CA LEU A 106 -19.18 8.12 -4.63
C LEU A 106 -18.99 7.84 -3.14
N LYS A 107 -20.07 7.84 -2.35
CA LYS A 107 -20.01 7.52 -0.92
C LYS A 107 -19.46 6.12 -0.68
N GLN A 108 -19.91 5.13 -1.44
CA GLN A 108 -19.46 3.76 -1.34
C GLN A 108 -17.96 3.63 -1.64
N PHE A 109 -17.49 4.18 -2.76
CA PHE A 109 -16.10 4.05 -3.17
C PHE A 109 -15.14 4.84 -2.27
N VAL A 110 -15.54 6.01 -1.78
CA VAL A 110 -14.75 6.73 -0.77
C VAL A 110 -14.64 5.87 0.49
N HIS A 111 -15.75 5.34 1.01
CA HIS A 111 -15.72 4.49 2.20
C HIS A 111 -14.88 3.22 1.99
N ALA A 112 -15.01 2.56 0.84
CA ALA A 112 -14.24 1.37 0.49
C ALA A 112 -12.74 1.69 0.44
N HIS A 113 -12.33 2.74 -0.29
CA HIS A 113 -10.95 3.19 -0.33
C HIS A 113 -10.38 3.44 1.08
N LEU A 114 -11.09 4.20 1.92
CA LEU A 114 -10.63 4.52 3.27
C LEU A 114 -10.48 3.28 4.16
N THR A 115 -11.38 2.32 4.02
CA THR A 115 -11.39 1.08 4.82
C THR A 115 -10.24 0.16 4.41
N GLU A 116 -10.06 -0.08 3.10
CA GLU A 116 -8.98 -0.90 2.58
C GLU A 116 -7.61 -0.29 2.87
N GLN A 117 -7.46 1.04 2.76
CA GLN A 117 -6.22 1.72 3.11
C GLN A 117 -5.86 1.57 4.59
N LEU A 118 -6.84 1.52 5.51
CA LEU A 118 -6.55 1.27 6.92
C LEU A 118 -5.96 -0.13 7.16
N GLU A 119 -6.36 -1.13 6.37
CA GLU A 119 -5.77 -2.47 6.43
C GLU A 119 -4.31 -2.45 5.95
N VAL A 120 -4.04 -1.79 4.81
CA VAL A 120 -2.67 -1.59 4.30
C VAL A 120 -1.81 -0.88 5.34
N LEU A 121 -2.31 0.20 5.93
CA LEU A 121 -1.58 0.98 6.94
C LEU A 121 -1.34 0.18 8.23
N ARG A 122 -2.27 -0.70 8.64
CA ARG A 122 -2.06 -1.58 9.80
C ARG A 122 -0.96 -2.60 9.54
N SER A 123 -0.95 -3.19 8.34
CA SER A 123 0.14 -4.06 7.91
C SER A 123 1.48 -3.30 7.88
N ALA A 124 1.49 -2.11 7.28
CA ALA A 124 2.65 -1.24 7.19
C ALA A 124 3.21 -0.88 8.58
N ALA A 125 2.36 -0.51 9.53
CA ALA A 125 2.76 -0.20 10.91
C ALA A 125 3.47 -1.36 11.63
N SER A 126 3.21 -2.61 11.24
CA SER A 126 3.88 -3.79 11.80
C SER A 126 5.21 -4.13 11.11
N ALA A 127 5.41 -3.66 9.88
CA ALA A 127 6.53 -4.06 9.02
C ALA A 127 7.59 -2.96 8.85
N ILE A 128 7.19 -1.69 8.89
CA ILE A 128 8.08 -0.55 8.68
C ILE A 128 8.91 -0.30 9.92
N THR A 129 10.22 -0.13 9.72
CA THR A 129 11.18 0.14 10.80
C THR A 129 11.85 1.50 10.67
N HIS A 130 11.82 2.10 9.47
CA HIS A 130 12.31 3.45 9.23
C HIS A 130 11.44 4.52 9.93
N PRO A 131 11.96 5.27 10.92
CA PRO A 131 11.12 6.19 11.70
C PRO A 131 10.40 7.27 10.89
N PRO A 132 11.04 7.95 9.91
CA PRO A 132 10.32 8.90 9.05
C PRO A 132 9.19 8.25 8.23
N THR A 133 9.33 6.99 7.81
CA THR A 133 8.24 6.29 7.12
C THR A 133 7.11 5.93 8.09
N ALA A 134 7.45 5.50 9.31
CA ALA A 134 6.46 5.22 10.36
C ALA A 134 5.63 6.47 10.72
N GLU A 135 6.25 7.65 10.81
CA GLU A 135 5.54 8.92 11.03
C GLU A 135 4.49 9.21 9.95
N VAL A 136 4.79 8.88 8.69
CA VAL A 136 3.84 9.03 7.58
C VAL A 136 2.72 7.99 7.66
N VAL A 137 3.01 6.75 8.05
CA VAL A 137 1.97 5.73 8.30
C VAL A 137 1.00 6.21 9.37
N GLU A 138 1.51 6.73 10.48
CA GLU A 138 0.67 7.25 11.57
C GLU A 138 -0.16 8.47 11.13
N LEU A 139 0.43 9.37 10.33
CA LEU A 139 -0.30 10.50 9.73
C LEU A 139 -1.49 10.00 8.91
N MET A 140 -1.25 9.08 8.00
CA MET A 140 -2.29 8.51 7.14
C MET A 140 -3.36 7.80 7.95
N GLN A 141 -2.99 7.02 8.97
CA GLN A 141 -3.95 6.35 9.86
C GLN A 141 -4.87 7.35 10.56
N ARG A 142 -4.31 8.43 11.13
CA ARG A 142 -5.11 9.48 11.79
C ARG A 142 -6.09 10.13 10.82
N HIS A 143 -5.65 10.45 9.60
CA HIS A 143 -6.52 10.99 8.57
C HIS A 143 -7.65 10.00 8.23
N ARG A 144 -7.34 8.76 7.81
CA ARG A 144 -8.38 7.78 7.43
C ARG A 144 -9.39 7.53 8.56
N THR A 145 -8.93 7.39 9.80
CA THR A 145 -9.82 7.21 10.96
C THR A 145 -10.71 8.43 11.20
N GLY A 146 -10.16 9.66 11.12
CA GLY A 146 -10.95 10.88 11.22
C GLY A 146 -11.99 11.00 10.12
N GLU A 147 -11.60 10.68 8.87
CA GLU A 147 -12.44 10.77 7.67
C GLU A 147 -13.65 9.83 7.74
N LEU A 148 -13.46 8.60 8.24
CA LEU A 148 -14.52 7.62 8.46
C LEU A 148 -15.45 7.95 9.64
N SER A 149 -14.98 8.77 10.58
CA SER A 149 -15.76 9.13 11.78
C SER A 149 -16.76 10.26 11.50
N VAL A 150 -16.57 11.02 10.44
CA VAL A 150 -17.46 12.11 10.01
C VAL A 150 -18.44 11.57 8.97
N ARG A 151 -19.70 11.39 9.38
CA ARG A 151 -20.80 10.89 8.54
C ARG A 151 -21.58 11.98 7.85
#